data_AF-A0A9P7HUX1-F1
#
_entry.id   AF-A0A9P7HUX1-F1
#
_cell.length_a   1.000
_cell.length_b   1.000
_cell.length_c   1.000
_cell.angle_alpha   90.00
_cell.angle_beta   90.00
_cell.angle_gamma   90.00
#
_symmetry.space_group_name_H-M   'P 1'
#
loop_
_entity.id
_entity.type
_entity.pdbx_description
1 polymer ?
#
loop_
_entity_poly.entity_id
_entity_poly.type
_entity_poly.pdbx_seq_one_letter_code
_entity_poly.pdbx_strand_id
1 'polypeptide(L)'
;MPSPTTHISNNSNPSPLQHQGSLHLLPSESEAYRLLDVVTMYIGQSQSHFDAREVSDNIELYYTNPEGQMPLKSWLLRMCIIFAIARLLPGEISPSNGETDSGRSLFEFVHARLPTPSEQYAQGGVAIETLTLLGVYL
;
A
#
# COMPACT_ATOMS: atom_id res chain seq x y z
N MET A 1 2.06 -49.38 20.08
CA MET A 1 1.89 -48.58 18.85
C MET A 1 1.25 -47.25 19.24
N PRO A 2 1.82 -46.09 18.89
CA PRO A 2 1.15 -44.81 19.14
C PRO A 2 0.25 -44.42 17.95
N SER A 3 -0.94 -43.91 18.24
CA SER A 3 -1.95 -43.45 17.28
C SER A 3 -1.57 -42.10 16.65
N PRO A 4 -2.01 -41.81 15.40
CA PRO A 4 -1.64 -40.59 14.70
C PRO A 4 -2.50 -39.40 15.16
N THR A 5 -1.85 -38.28 15.46
CA THR A 5 -2.49 -37.00 15.75
C THR A 5 -3.01 -36.38 14.46
N THR A 6 -4.33 -36.18 14.36
CA THR A 6 -4.99 -35.43 13.30
C THR A 6 -4.55 -33.96 13.33
N HIS A 7 -3.92 -33.50 12.26
CA HIS A 7 -3.61 -32.09 12.00
C HIS A 7 -4.91 -31.35 11.64
N ILE A 8 -5.39 -30.51 12.55
CA ILE A 8 -6.50 -29.59 12.28
C ILE A 8 -5.96 -28.44 11.42
N SER A 9 -6.27 -28.44 10.12
CA SER A 9 -6.09 -27.25 9.28
C SER A 9 -7.01 -26.14 9.78
N ASN A 10 -6.43 -25.16 10.45
CA ASN A 10 -7.14 -23.95 10.86
C ASN A 10 -7.33 -23.06 9.62
N ASN A 11 -8.51 -23.15 9.00
CA ASN A 11 -8.85 -22.39 7.81
C ASN A 11 -9.25 -20.96 8.23
N SER A 12 -8.27 -20.10 8.44
CA SER A 12 -8.47 -18.67 8.69
C SER A 12 -8.86 -17.95 7.39
N ASN A 13 -10.14 -18.07 7.00
CA ASN A 13 -10.72 -17.17 6.01
C ASN A 13 -10.90 -15.78 6.65
N PRO A 14 -10.32 -14.71 6.10
CA PRO A 14 -10.57 -13.37 6.60
C PRO A 14 -12.01 -12.96 6.32
N SER A 15 -12.70 -12.50 7.36
CA SER A 15 -14.10 -12.05 7.29
C SER A 15 -14.26 -10.84 6.33
N PRO A 16 -15.37 -10.74 5.58
CA PRO A 16 -15.60 -9.63 4.62
C PRO A 16 -15.57 -8.24 5.26
N LEU A 17 -15.83 -8.14 6.57
CA LEU A 17 -15.81 -6.88 7.34
C LEU A 17 -14.41 -6.25 7.50
N GLN A 18 -13.32 -7.00 7.33
CA GLN A 18 -11.95 -6.44 7.44
C GLN A 18 -11.55 -5.59 6.21
N HIS A 19 -12.22 -5.79 5.08
CA HIS A 19 -11.96 -5.05 3.84
C HIS A 19 -12.55 -3.63 3.88
N GLN A 20 -13.74 -3.46 4.49
CA GLN A 20 -14.38 -2.14 4.61
C GLN A 20 -13.63 -1.17 5.53
N GLY A 21 -13.00 -1.66 6.60
CA GLY A 21 -12.14 -0.82 7.46
C GLY A 21 -10.87 -0.32 6.75
N SER A 22 -10.46 -0.97 5.66
CA SER A 22 -9.26 -0.63 4.89
C SER A 22 -9.50 0.45 3.84
N LEU A 23 -10.74 0.62 3.36
CA LEU A 23 -11.10 1.65 2.37
C LEU A 23 -11.05 3.06 2.96
N HIS A 24 -11.31 3.22 4.27
CA HIS A 24 -11.21 4.51 4.96
C HIS A 24 -9.76 5.01 5.13
N LEU A 25 -8.77 4.18 4.84
CA LEU A 25 -7.35 4.50 4.99
C LEU A 25 -6.82 5.37 3.85
N LEU A 26 -7.34 5.14 2.65
CA LEU A 26 -6.89 5.83 1.46
C LEU A 26 -7.39 7.29 1.48
N PRO A 27 -6.58 8.23 0.96
CA PRO A 27 -6.96 9.64 0.89
C PRO A 27 -8.20 9.87 0.01
N SER A 28 -8.69 11.10 -0.07
CA SER A 28 -9.59 11.46 -1.18
C SER A 28 -8.83 11.43 -2.51
N GLU A 29 -9.54 11.34 -3.64
CA GLU A 29 -8.92 11.35 -4.97
C GLU A 29 -8.04 12.58 -5.21
N SER A 30 -8.55 13.78 -4.87
CA SER A 30 -7.78 15.02 -4.98
C SER A 30 -6.49 14.99 -4.14
N GLU A 31 -6.56 14.37 -2.97
CA GLU A 31 -5.43 14.22 -2.07
C GLU A 31 -4.45 13.15 -2.55
N ALA A 32 -4.92 12.08 -3.18
CA ALA A 32 -4.08 11.08 -3.82
C ALA A 32 -3.19 11.71 -4.92
N TYR A 33 -3.77 12.54 -5.79
CA TYR A 33 -3.02 13.28 -6.80
C TYR A 33 -2.02 14.27 -6.18
N ARG A 34 -2.42 14.98 -5.10
CA ARG A 34 -1.51 15.88 -4.37
C ARG A 34 -0.32 15.12 -3.77
N LEU A 35 -0.55 13.98 -3.14
CA LEU A 35 0.50 13.14 -2.56
C LEU A 35 1.43 12.57 -3.66
N LEU A 36 0.89 12.22 -4.83
CA LEU A 36 1.68 11.82 -5.99
C LEU A 36 2.60 12.94 -6.49
N ASP A 37 2.13 14.18 -6.53
CA ASP A 37 2.94 15.35 -6.90
C ASP A 37 4.09 15.56 -5.90
N VAL A 38 3.79 15.48 -4.61
CA VAL A 38 4.77 15.63 -3.51
C VAL A 38 5.89 14.59 -3.64
N VAL A 39 5.54 13.31 -3.66
CA VAL A 39 6.55 12.24 -3.72
C VAL A 39 7.32 12.24 -5.04
N THR A 40 6.70 12.66 -6.15
CA THR A 40 7.37 12.85 -7.44
C THR A 40 8.42 13.96 -7.36
N MET A 41 8.12 15.06 -6.68
CA MET A 41 9.06 16.19 -6.49
C MET A 41 10.29 15.80 -5.66
N TYR A 42 10.12 14.99 -4.62
CA TYR A 42 11.21 14.65 -3.69
C TYR A 42 11.99 13.39 -4.07
N ILE A 43 11.33 12.36 -4.62
CA ILE A 43 11.90 11.02 -4.71
C ILE A 43 11.65 10.34 -6.07
N GLY A 44 10.59 10.71 -6.78
CA GLY A 44 10.11 9.98 -7.97
C GLY A 44 11.13 9.82 -9.10
N GLN A 45 11.17 10.76 -10.05
CA GLN A 45 11.93 10.58 -11.29
C GLN A 45 13.45 10.45 -11.08
N SER A 46 13.98 11.12 -10.05
CA SER A 46 15.41 11.16 -9.77
C SER A 46 15.99 9.85 -9.24
N GLN A 47 15.17 8.98 -8.64
CA GLN A 47 15.62 7.70 -8.08
C GLN A 47 15.01 6.47 -8.79
N SER A 48 14.14 6.67 -9.78
CA SER A 48 13.51 5.61 -10.59
C SER A 48 12.78 4.53 -9.76
N HIS A 49 12.21 4.90 -8.62
CA HIS A 49 11.51 3.96 -7.73
C HIS A 49 10.13 3.55 -8.22
N PHE A 50 9.48 4.38 -9.04
CA PHE A 50 8.17 4.12 -9.63
C PHE A 50 7.93 5.02 -10.85
N ASP A 51 7.01 4.63 -11.73
CA ASP A 51 6.49 5.49 -12.80
C ASP A 51 5.27 6.27 -12.31
N ALA A 52 5.38 7.60 -12.25
CA ALA A 52 4.29 8.47 -11.80
C ALA A 52 3.05 8.39 -12.70
N ARG A 53 3.21 8.11 -14.01
CA ARG A 53 2.07 7.92 -14.91
C ARG A 53 1.31 6.66 -14.57
N GLU A 54 2.04 5.56 -14.35
CA GLU A 54 1.43 4.30 -13.92
C GLU A 54 0.68 4.46 -12.59
N VAL A 55 1.23 5.24 -11.64
CA VAL A 55 0.54 5.51 -10.37
C VAL A 55 -0.70 6.39 -10.57
N SER A 56 -0.65 7.38 -11.45
CA SER A 56 -1.82 8.19 -11.84
C SER A 56 -2.95 7.33 -12.42
N ASP A 57 -2.63 6.39 -13.31
CA ASP A 57 -3.62 5.47 -13.89
C ASP A 57 -4.23 4.56 -12.81
N ASN A 58 -3.41 4.14 -11.84
CA ASN A 58 -3.87 3.35 -10.70
C ASN A 58 -4.79 4.14 -9.75
N ILE A 59 -4.56 5.45 -9.58
CA ILE A 59 -5.45 6.35 -8.84
C ILE A 59 -6.81 6.38 -9.54
N GLU A 60 -6.85 6.70 -10.83
CA GLU A 60 -8.09 6.75 -11.61
C GLU A 60 -8.84 5.42 -11.54
N LEU A 61 -8.12 4.30 -11.72
CA LEU A 61 -8.69 2.96 -11.65
C LEU A 61 -9.30 2.65 -10.28
N TYR A 62 -8.64 3.04 -9.19
CA TYR A 62 -9.14 2.84 -7.84
C TYR A 62 -10.39 3.67 -7.57
N TYR A 63 -10.36 4.98 -7.81
CA TYR A 63 -11.49 5.87 -7.47
C TYR A 63 -12.69 5.69 -8.40
N THR A 64 -12.50 5.18 -9.62
CA THR A 64 -13.61 4.80 -10.52
C THR A 64 -14.40 3.59 -10.01
N ASN A 65 -13.72 2.61 -9.40
CA ASN A 65 -14.36 1.41 -8.89
C ASN A 65 -13.57 0.78 -7.72
N PRO A 66 -13.73 1.31 -6.48
CA PRO A 66 -12.96 0.83 -5.33
C PRO A 66 -13.26 -0.63 -4.97
N GLU A 67 -14.54 -1.02 -5.05
CA GLU A 67 -15.00 -2.38 -4.72
C GLU A 67 -14.47 -3.43 -5.71
N GLY A 68 -14.27 -3.04 -6.98
CA GLY A 68 -13.71 -3.89 -8.02
C GLY A 68 -12.20 -4.16 -7.90
N GLN A 69 -11.54 -3.56 -6.91
CA GLN A 69 -10.12 -3.80 -6.65
C GLN A 69 -9.87 -4.92 -5.64
N MET A 70 -10.92 -5.68 -5.31
CA MET A 70 -10.83 -6.93 -4.55
C MET A 70 -10.79 -8.15 -5.50
N PRO A 71 -9.91 -9.15 -5.26
CA PRO A 71 -8.90 -9.20 -4.20
C PRO A 71 -7.78 -8.17 -4.43
N LEU A 72 -7.15 -7.76 -3.33
CA LEU A 72 -6.15 -6.69 -3.32
C LEU A 72 -5.04 -6.94 -4.35
N LYS A 73 -4.88 -5.99 -5.28
CA LYS A 73 -3.88 -6.07 -6.35
C LYS A 73 -2.53 -5.54 -5.86
N SER A 74 -1.43 -6.08 -6.39
CA SER A 74 -0.06 -5.67 -6.02
C SER A 74 0.19 -4.18 -6.26
N TRP A 75 -0.34 -3.61 -7.34
CA TRP A 75 -0.23 -2.18 -7.62
C TRP A 75 -0.91 -1.30 -6.55
N LEU A 76 -1.95 -1.81 -5.88
CA LEU A 76 -2.67 -1.07 -4.84
C LEU A 76 -1.81 -0.97 -3.57
N LEU A 77 -1.09 -2.04 -3.22
CA LEU A 77 -0.09 -2.00 -2.14
C LEU A 77 1.04 -1.01 -2.46
N ARG A 78 1.53 -1.01 -3.70
CA ARG A 78 2.55 -0.06 -4.18
C ARG A 78 2.04 1.38 -4.11
N MET A 79 0.81 1.64 -4.53
CA MET A 79 0.18 2.97 -4.42
C MET A 79 0.07 3.43 -2.96
N CYS A 80 -0.36 2.54 -2.05
CA CYS A 80 -0.46 2.86 -0.62
C CYS A 80 0.89 3.25 -0.01
N ILE A 81 1.98 2.54 -0.31
CA ILE A 81 3.29 2.88 0.24
C ILE A 81 3.85 4.18 -0.35
N ILE A 82 3.54 4.50 -1.61
CA ILE A 82 3.87 5.79 -2.23
C ILE A 82 3.19 6.94 -1.47
N PHE A 83 1.91 6.79 -1.12
CA PHE A 83 1.19 7.78 -0.31
C PHE A 83 1.72 7.87 1.11
N ALA A 84 2.12 6.75 1.72
CA ALA A 84 2.74 6.74 3.02
C ALA A 84 4.04 7.58 3.03
N ILE A 85 4.89 7.37 2.03
CA ILE A 85 6.14 8.13 1.86
C ILE A 85 5.85 9.62 1.61
N ALA A 86 4.86 9.93 0.77
CA ALA A 86 4.45 11.31 0.53
C ALA A 86 4.13 12.05 1.84
N ARG A 87 3.40 11.40 2.76
CA ARG A 87 3.05 11.95 4.07
C ARG A 87 4.23 12.10 5.04
N LEU A 88 5.36 11.43 4.81
CA LEU A 88 6.58 11.62 5.59
C LEU A 88 7.37 12.87 5.15
N LEU A 89 7.16 13.36 3.93
CA LEU A 89 8.00 14.39 3.35
C LEU A 89 7.74 15.78 3.97
N PRO A 90 8.79 16.63 4.10
CA PRO A 90 8.63 17.97 4.65
C PRO A 90 7.65 18.81 3.83
N GLY A 91 6.69 19.47 4.50
CA GLY A 91 5.63 20.26 3.85
C GLY A 91 4.23 19.65 3.93
N GLU A 92 4.14 18.34 4.22
CA GLU A 92 2.86 17.64 4.43
C GLU A 92 2.40 17.62 5.90
N ILE A 93 3.28 17.98 6.82
CA ILE A 93 2.96 18.13 8.24
C ILE A 93 2.23 19.46 8.42
N SER A 94 0.90 19.45 8.33
CA SER A 94 0.10 20.63 8.64
C SER A 94 0.36 21.09 10.09
N PRO A 95 0.62 22.39 10.35
CA PRO A 95 0.89 22.91 11.68
C PRO A 95 -0.36 23.02 12.57
N SER A 96 -1.54 22.67 12.04
CA SER A 96 -2.79 22.70 12.80
C SER A 96 -3.38 21.30 12.92
N ASN A 97 -3.49 20.85 14.18
CA ASN A 97 -4.29 19.74 14.70
C ASN A 97 -3.45 18.48 14.97
N GLY A 98 -3.47 18.05 16.23
CA GLY A 98 -2.65 16.96 16.76
C GLY A 98 -2.74 15.67 15.95
N GLU A 99 -1.59 15.02 15.81
CA GLU A 99 -1.36 13.74 15.11
C GLU A 99 -1.82 13.72 13.64
N THR A 100 -1.10 14.45 12.79
CA THR A 100 -1.04 14.10 11.36
C THR A 100 -0.40 12.71 11.24
N ASP A 101 -1.19 11.69 10.90
CA ASP A 101 -0.68 10.35 10.60
C ASP A 101 0.34 10.46 9.46
N SER A 102 1.62 10.27 9.78
CA SER A 102 2.77 10.44 8.90
C SER A 102 2.88 9.34 7.83
N GLY A 103 1.74 8.81 7.38
CA GLY A 103 1.66 7.63 6.53
C GLY A 103 1.80 6.31 7.28
N ARG A 104 1.83 6.32 8.62
CA ARG A 104 2.08 5.11 9.43
C ARG A 104 0.97 4.09 9.25
N SER A 105 -0.28 4.53 9.23
CA SER A 105 -1.42 3.64 9.05
C SER A 105 -1.40 2.96 7.66
N LEU A 106 -0.99 3.68 6.61
CA LEU A 106 -0.77 3.17 5.25
C LEU A 106 0.41 2.18 5.20
N PHE A 107 1.52 2.51 5.87
CA PHE A 107 2.68 1.62 5.99
C PHE A 107 2.30 0.31 6.67
N GLU A 108 1.64 0.36 7.83
CA GLU A 108 1.21 -0.83 8.57
C GLU A 108 0.22 -1.67 7.75
N PHE A 109 -0.68 -1.03 7.00
CA PHE A 109 -1.59 -1.71 6.07
C PHE A 109 -0.85 -2.48 4.99
N VAL A 110 0.16 -1.88 4.36
CA VAL A 110 0.98 -2.51 3.32
C VAL A 110 1.82 -3.64 3.90
N HIS A 111 2.51 -3.38 5.01
CA HIS A 111 3.39 -4.34 5.66
C HIS A 111 2.63 -5.61 6.10
N ALA A 112 1.42 -5.45 6.65
CA ALA A 112 0.57 -6.57 7.04
C ALA A 112 0.04 -7.42 5.88
N ARG A 113 0.15 -6.92 4.63
CA ARG A 113 -0.42 -7.54 3.43
C ARG A 113 0.64 -7.84 2.37
N LEU A 114 1.92 -7.82 2.76
CA LEU A 114 2.98 -8.21 1.86
C LEU A 114 2.77 -9.66 1.38
N PRO A 115 2.89 -9.93 0.08
CA PRO A 115 2.84 -11.29 -0.43
C PRO A 115 3.98 -12.12 0.16
N THR A 116 3.80 -13.42 0.20
CA THR A 116 4.87 -14.35 0.58
C THR A 116 6.07 -14.24 -0.38
N PRO A 117 7.29 -14.64 0.01
CA PRO A 117 8.45 -14.57 -0.88
C PRO A 117 8.25 -15.27 -2.23
N SER A 118 7.49 -16.37 -2.27
CA SER A 118 7.16 -17.08 -3.52
C SER A 118 6.22 -16.27 -4.42
N GLU A 119 5.23 -15.59 -3.84
CA GLU A 119 4.32 -14.70 -4.58
C GLU A 119 5.05 -13.43 -5.06
N GLN A 120 5.95 -12.88 -4.25
CA GLN A 120 6.81 -11.77 -4.64
C GLN A 120 7.68 -12.13 -5.84
N TYR A 121 8.27 -13.33 -5.83
CA TYR A 121 9.03 -13.83 -6.98
C TYR A 121 8.17 -13.90 -8.25
N ALA A 122 6.93 -14.34 -8.15
CA ALA A 122 6.00 -14.37 -9.28
C ALA A 122 5.58 -12.98 -9.77
N GLN A 123 5.61 -11.95 -8.92
CA GLN A 123 5.26 -10.57 -9.25
C GLN A 123 6.42 -9.78 -9.90
N GLY A 124 7.65 -10.29 -9.83
CA GLY A 124 8.81 -9.69 -10.50
C GLY A 124 9.10 -8.25 -10.04
N GLY A 125 9.23 -7.33 -11.00
CA GLY A 125 9.61 -5.93 -10.75
C GLY A 125 8.71 -5.22 -9.73
N VAL A 126 7.40 -5.47 -9.76
CA VAL A 126 6.43 -4.82 -8.85
C VAL A 126 6.73 -5.14 -7.38
N ALA A 127 7.19 -6.36 -7.09
CA ALA A 127 7.57 -6.74 -5.73
C ALA A 127 8.87 -6.03 -5.30
N ILE A 128 9.84 -5.90 -6.20
CA ILE A 128 11.12 -5.20 -5.94
C ILE A 128 10.85 -3.72 -5.65
N GLU A 129 10.02 -3.08 -6.47
CA GLU A 129 9.63 -1.67 -6.29
C GLU A 129 8.90 -1.48 -4.96
N THR A 130 7.93 -2.34 -4.64
CA THR A 130 7.17 -2.25 -3.38
C THR A 130 8.08 -2.42 -2.16
N LEU A 131 9.00 -3.39 -2.18
CA LEU A 131 9.97 -3.59 -1.09
C LEU A 131 10.98 -2.45 -0.99
N THR A 132 11.41 -1.89 -2.11
CA THR A 132 12.29 -0.71 -2.13
C THR A 132 11.60 0.50 -1.51
N LEU A 133 10.33 0.74 -1.86
CA LEU A 133 9.51 1.82 -1.30
C LEU A 133 9.25 1.61 0.21
N LEU A 134 9.01 0.38 0.66
CA LEU A 134 8.95 0.05 2.08
C LEU A 134 10.25 0.40 2.81
N GLY A 135 11.40 0.13 2.19
CA GLY A 135 12.71 0.52 2.72
C GLY A 135 12.93 2.03 2.79
N VAL A 136 12.38 2.80 1.84
CA VAL A 136 12.45 4.28 1.84
C VAL A 136 11.64 4.90 2.97
N TYR A 137 10.57 4.24 3.41
CA TYR A 137 9.73 4.72 4.51
C TYR A 137 10.40 4.58 5.90
N LEU A 138 11.32 3.62 6.08
CA LEU A 138 11.99 3.30 7.34
C LEU A 138 13.20 4.20 7.64
#